data_AF-A0A7S0HZR8-F1
#
_entry.id   AF-A0A7S0HZR8-F1
#
_cell.length_a   1.000
_cell.length_b   1.000
_cell.length_c   1.000
_cell.angle_alpha   90.00
_cell.angle_beta   90.00
_cell.angle_gamma   90.00
#
_symmetry.space_group_name_H-M   'P 1'
#
loop_
_entity.id
_entity.type
_entity.pdbx_description
1 polymer ?
#
loop_
_entity_poly.entity_id
_entity_poly.type
_entity_poly.pdbx_seq_one_letter_code
_entity_poly.pdbx_strand_id
1 'polypeptide(L)'
;KGGTAFPSPPPSSPPSPPPPSPPPSPPSPPSPPSPPSPPALPPVWDIVVSGGCNSASGSAAALTYVMQGTTASGAPYYKVDGASYWLYWDPDCGGSNGITGWLIDDDVPSTTAASDLDGDGLCNFFAYISSTDSSSPPQGLATWQAWCSSAWTGTDVTIQQLAPPPSTPPL
;
A
#
# COMPACT_ATOMS: atom_id res chain seq x y z
N LYS A 1 94.23 -66.03 -22.15
CA LYS A 1 93.97 -64.73 -21.47
C LYS A 1 92.91 -64.02 -22.30
N GLY A 2 91.61 -64.10 -22.00
CA GLY A 2 90.98 -63.78 -20.72
C GLY A 2 90.59 -62.31 -20.77
N GLY A 3 89.34 -62.02 -21.17
CA GLY A 3 88.80 -60.66 -21.29
C GLY A 3 87.36 -60.72 -21.81
N THR A 4 86.41 -60.95 -20.91
CA THR A 4 84.97 -60.94 -21.17
C THR A 4 84.52 -59.56 -21.63
N ALA A 5 84.03 -59.46 -22.86
CA ALA A 5 83.37 -58.28 -23.39
C ALA A 5 81.96 -58.17 -22.77
N PHE A 6 81.73 -57.12 -21.97
CA PHE A 6 80.40 -56.72 -21.55
C PHE A 6 79.75 -55.94 -22.71
N PRO A 7 78.56 -56.34 -23.20
CA PRO A 7 77.86 -55.56 -24.21
C PRO A 7 77.36 -54.24 -23.59
N SER A 8 77.61 -53.14 -24.29
CA SER A 8 77.12 -51.81 -23.93
C SER A 8 75.59 -51.81 -23.76
N PRO A 9 75.05 -51.06 -22.79
CA PRO A 9 73.61 -50.93 -22.64
C PRO A 9 73.01 -50.25 -23.88
N PRO A 10 71.80 -50.63 -24.30
CA PRO A 10 71.11 -49.97 -25.42
C PRO A 10 70.87 -48.48 -25.10
N PRO A 11 70.87 -47.60 -26.11
CA PRO A 11 70.61 -46.19 -25.89
C PRO A 11 69.19 -45.98 -25.33
N SER A 12 69.09 -45.15 -24.29
CA SER A 12 67.82 -44.77 -23.67
C SER A 12 66.92 -44.06 -24.68
N SER A 13 65.68 -44.52 -24.81
CA SER A 13 64.67 -43.88 -25.66
C SER A 13 64.45 -42.42 -25.24
N PRO A 14 64.29 -41.48 -26.20
CA PRO A 14 63.97 -40.11 -25.88
C PRO A 14 62.61 -40.01 -25.17
N PRO A 15 62.43 -39.05 -24.24
CA PRO A 15 61.16 -38.84 -23.58
C PRO A 15 60.08 -38.42 -24.59
N SER A 16 58.87 -38.97 -24.44
CA SER A 16 57.72 -38.59 -25.25
C SER A 16 57.40 -37.09 -25.09
N PRO A 17 56.97 -36.41 -26.15
CA PRO A 17 56.54 -35.02 -26.06
C PRO A 17 55.31 -34.90 -25.14
N PRO A 18 55.14 -33.77 -24.43
CA PRO A 18 53.95 -33.51 -23.63
C PRO A 18 52.70 -33.44 -24.53
N PRO A 19 51.53 -33.84 -24.01
CA PRO A 19 50.28 -33.70 -24.74
C PRO A 19 49.97 -32.20 -25.03
N PRO A 20 49.30 -31.89 -26.15
CA PRO A 20 48.88 -30.54 -26.45
C PRO A 20 47.91 -30.01 -25.39
N SER A 21 48.02 -28.72 -25.07
CA SER A 21 47.10 -28.05 -24.17
C SER A 21 45.66 -28.07 -24.71
N PRO A 22 44.64 -28.20 -23.85
CA PRO A 22 43.25 -28.09 -24.29
C PRO A 22 42.97 -26.69 -24.84
N PRO A 23 42.04 -26.56 -25.80
CA PRO A 23 41.63 -25.27 -26.32
C PRO A 23 40.99 -24.40 -25.21
N PRO A 24 41.09 -23.07 -25.31
CA PRO A 24 40.45 -22.16 -24.36
C PRO A 24 38.92 -22.36 -24.40
N SER A 25 38.30 -22.27 -23.23
CA SER A 25 36.84 -22.31 -23.11
C SER A 25 36.19 -21.14 -23.85
N PRO A 26 35.01 -21.34 -24.48
CA PRO A 26 34.31 -20.25 -25.12
C PRO A 26 33.87 -19.19 -24.09
N PRO A 27 33.76 -17.91 -24.50
CA PRO A 27 33.26 -16.85 -23.61
C PRO A 27 31.81 -17.15 -23.19
N SER A 28 31.48 -16.82 -21.95
CA SER A 28 30.11 -16.92 -21.44
C SER A 28 29.18 -15.98 -22.22
N PRO A 29 27.92 -16.39 -22.48
CA PRO A 29 26.94 -15.50 -23.09
C PRO A 29 26.65 -14.30 -22.19
N PRO A 30 26.29 -13.14 -22.77
CA PRO A 30 25.86 -11.98 -22.00
C PRO A 30 24.61 -12.30 -21.18
N SER A 31 24.54 -11.77 -19.96
CA SER A 31 23.34 -11.88 -19.11
C SER A 31 22.12 -11.27 -19.80
N PRO A 32 20.91 -11.85 -19.62
CA PRO A 32 19.69 -11.22 -20.11
C PRO A 32 19.47 -9.86 -19.43
N PRO A 33 18.81 -8.90 -20.11
CA PRO A 33 18.43 -7.64 -19.50
C PRO A 33 17.49 -7.87 -18.32
N SER A 34 17.67 -7.08 -17.26
CA SER A 34 16.76 -7.09 -16.11
C SER A 34 15.33 -6.78 -16.55
N PRO A 35 14.31 -7.40 -15.93
CA PRO A 35 12.93 -7.01 -16.17
C PRO A 35 12.71 -5.54 -15.80
N PRO A 36 11.76 -4.85 -16.44
CA PRO A 36 11.41 -3.47 -16.08
C PRO A 36 10.94 -3.42 -14.62
N SER A 37 11.40 -2.40 -13.89
CA SER A 37 10.95 -2.14 -12.52
C SER A 37 9.42 -1.96 -12.48
N PRO A 38 8.73 -2.42 -11.42
CA PRO A 38 7.30 -2.17 -11.26
C PRO A 38 7.01 -0.66 -11.28
N PRO A 39 5.83 -0.23 -11.74
CA PRO A 39 5.40 1.15 -11.60
C PRO A 39 5.49 1.58 -10.13
N ALA A 40 5.96 2.80 -9.88
CA ALA A 40 5.87 3.38 -8.55
C ALA A 40 4.39 3.41 -8.11
N LEU A 41 4.09 2.91 -6.92
CA LEU A 41 2.75 3.02 -6.35
C LEU A 41 2.38 4.51 -6.26
N PRO A 42 1.11 4.89 -6.52
CA PRO A 42 0.67 6.26 -6.29
C PRO A 42 0.94 6.67 -4.83
N PRO A 43 1.16 7.96 -4.55
CA PRO A 43 1.30 8.44 -3.18
C PRO A 43 0.06 8.02 -2.38
N VAL A 44 0.25 7.25 -1.30
CA VAL A 44 -0.86 6.91 -0.39
C VAL A 44 -1.19 8.16 0.43
N TRP A 45 -2.43 8.60 0.36
CA TRP A 45 -2.96 9.69 1.20
C TRP A 45 -3.82 9.12 2.33
N ASP A 46 -3.46 7.93 2.80
CA ASP A 46 -4.13 7.24 3.89
C ASP A 46 -4.16 8.12 5.14
N ILE A 47 -5.14 7.88 5.97
CA ILE A 47 -5.31 8.62 7.22
C ILE A 47 -5.38 7.64 8.38
N VAL A 48 -4.99 8.11 9.56
CA VAL A 48 -5.21 7.41 10.82
C VAL A 48 -6.31 8.12 11.57
N VAL A 49 -7.32 7.37 12.00
CA VAL A 49 -8.45 7.86 12.79
C VAL A 49 -8.38 7.22 14.17
N SER A 50 -8.50 8.03 15.23
CA SER A 50 -8.43 7.54 16.61
C SER A 50 -9.27 8.39 17.56
N GLY A 51 -9.63 7.82 18.71
CA GLY A 51 -10.48 8.47 19.69
C GLY A 51 -11.94 8.10 19.48
N GLY A 52 -12.84 9.05 19.63
CA GLY A 52 -14.27 8.78 19.55
C GLY A 52 -14.75 7.84 20.65
N CYS A 53 -15.85 7.13 20.38
CA CYS A 53 -16.48 6.22 21.34
C CYS A 53 -16.91 4.88 20.73
N ASN A 54 -16.85 4.74 19.40
CA ASN A 54 -17.24 3.53 18.69
C ASN A 54 -16.03 2.94 17.95
N SER A 55 -16.15 1.68 17.54
CA SER A 55 -15.07 0.99 16.84
C SER A 55 -14.66 1.70 15.55
N ALA A 56 -15.63 2.24 14.78
CA ALA A 56 -15.36 2.90 13.51
C ALA A 56 -14.53 4.19 13.66
N SER A 57 -14.61 4.87 14.80
CA SER A 57 -13.80 6.07 15.13
C SER A 57 -12.45 5.74 15.80
N GLY A 58 -12.14 4.46 16.03
CA GLY A 58 -10.87 4.03 16.62
C GLY A 58 -10.79 4.20 18.14
N SER A 59 -11.89 3.95 18.86
CA SER A 59 -11.96 4.15 20.31
C SER A 59 -11.11 3.17 21.13
N ALA A 60 -10.91 1.95 20.63
CA ALA A 60 -10.05 0.95 21.26
C ALA A 60 -8.60 1.04 20.79
N ALA A 61 -8.38 1.36 19.52
CA ALA A 61 -7.08 1.53 18.88
C ALA A 61 -7.25 2.37 17.62
N ALA A 62 -6.20 3.10 17.24
CA ALA A 62 -6.19 3.86 16.01
C ALA A 62 -6.39 2.96 14.79
N LEU A 63 -7.21 3.40 13.84
CA LEU A 63 -7.53 2.70 12.60
C LEU A 63 -6.93 3.41 11.40
N THR A 64 -6.32 2.64 10.51
CA THR A 64 -5.86 3.15 9.21
C THR A 64 -6.99 3.07 8.20
N TYR A 65 -7.38 4.23 7.69
CA TYR A 65 -8.34 4.42 6.60
C TYR A 65 -7.54 4.64 5.31
N VAL A 66 -7.56 3.63 4.44
CA VAL A 66 -6.84 3.62 3.16
C VAL A 66 -7.65 4.38 2.12
N MET A 67 -7.03 5.32 1.41
CA MET A 67 -7.71 6.09 0.36
C MET A 67 -8.11 5.18 -0.80
N GLN A 68 -9.38 5.20 -1.18
CA GLN A 68 -9.92 4.36 -2.25
C GLN A 68 -10.10 5.12 -3.57
N GLY A 69 -10.25 6.45 -3.52
CA GLY A 69 -10.42 7.31 -4.69
C GLY A 69 -11.18 8.58 -4.34
N THR A 70 -11.96 9.09 -5.30
CA THR A 70 -12.82 10.26 -5.13
C THR A 70 -14.28 9.97 -5.52
N THR A 71 -15.23 10.62 -4.88
CA THR A 71 -16.66 10.58 -5.24
C THR A 71 -16.98 11.56 -6.38
N ALA A 72 -18.25 11.64 -6.80
CA ALA A 72 -18.68 12.51 -7.90
C ALA A 72 -18.41 14.00 -7.63
N SER A 73 -18.37 14.42 -6.36
CA SER A 73 -18.03 15.79 -5.95
C SER A 73 -16.54 16.08 -5.99
N GLY A 74 -15.70 15.07 -6.22
CA GLY A 74 -14.24 15.15 -6.12
C GLY A 74 -13.71 14.93 -4.70
N ALA A 75 -14.57 14.73 -3.70
CA ALA A 75 -14.16 14.47 -2.33
C ALA A 75 -13.44 13.10 -2.23
N PRO A 76 -12.33 12.99 -1.49
CA PRO A 76 -11.71 11.69 -1.25
C PRO A 76 -12.61 10.82 -0.37
N TYR A 77 -12.56 9.50 -0.58
CA TYR A 77 -13.17 8.52 0.32
C TYR A 77 -12.17 7.44 0.71
N TYR A 78 -12.35 6.91 1.91
CA TYR A 78 -11.40 6.00 2.56
C TYR A 78 -12.12 4.79 3.11
N LYS A 79 -11.39 3.68 3.26
CA LYS A 79 -11.87 2.44 3.84
C LYS A 79 -10.88 1.88 4.85
N VAL A 80 -11.35 1.39 5.99
CA VAL A 80 -10.49 0.65 6.93
C VAL A 80 -10.03 -0.67 6.30
N ASP A 81 -8.74 -0.96 6.41
CA ASP A 81 -8.24 -2.28 5.98
C ASP A 81 -8.78 -3.39 6.90
N GLY A 82 -9.36 -4.42 6.31
CA GLY A 82 -9.96 -5.55 7.04
C GLY A 82 -11.28 -5.27 7.76
N ALA A 83 -11.88 -4.09 7.63
CA ALA A 83 -13.21 -3.78 8.18
C ALA A 83 -14.11 -3.07 7.14
N SER A 84 -15.42 -3.18 7.32
CA SER A 84 -16.41 -2.43 6.54
C SER A 84 -16.71 -1.11 7.22
N TYR A 85 -15.69 -0.24 7.32
CA TYR A 85 -15.89 1.14 7.76
C TYR A 85 -15.36 2.08 6.69
N TRP A 86 -16.16 3.08 6.37
CA TRP A 86 -15.90 4.05 5.31
C TRP A 86 -15.89 5.45 5.90
N LEU A 87 -15.03 6.30 5.36
CA LEU A 87 -15.04 7.73 5.62
C LEU A 87 -15.22 8.46 4.29
N TYR A 88 -16.27 9.27 4.17
CA TYR A 88 -16.57 10.05 2.98
C TYR A 88 -17.27 11.36 3.33
N TRP A 89 -17.31 12.28 2.36
CA TRP A 89 -18.08 13.50 2.47
C TRP A 89 -19.37 13.37 1.65
N ASP A 90 -20.50 13.66 2.27
CA ASP A 90 -21.80 13.71 1.62
C ASP A 90 -22.37 15.14 1.69
N PRO A 91 -22.77 15.76 0.56
CA PRO A 91 -23.44 17.04 0.59
C PRO A 91 -24.83 17.00 1.23
N ASP A 92 -25.51 15.85 1.22
CA ASP A 92 -26.82 15.61 1.81
C ASP A 92 -27.02 14.10 1.99
N CYS A 93 -26.73 13.57 3.19
CA CYS A 93 -26.81 12.13 3.46
C CYS A 93 -28.17 11.50 3.12
N GLY A 94 -29.29 12.21 3.31
CA GLY A 94 -30.62 11.65 3.03
C GLY A 94 -31.17 12.01 1.65
N GLY A 95 -30.38 12.74 0.83
CA GLY A 95 -30.74 13.20 -0.51
C GLY A 95 -31.92 14.18 -0.58
N SER A 96 -32.49 14.57 0.55
CA SER A 96 -33.69 15.41 0.57
C SER A 96 -33.86 16.30 1.80
N ASN A 97 -32.95 16.29 2.80
CA ASN A 97 -32.86 17.18 3.98
C ASN A 97 -31.87 16.61 5.06
N GLY A 98 -30.75 16.05 4.64
CA GLY A 98 -29.72 15.49 5.49
C GLY A 98 -28.67 16.50 5.96
N ILE A 99 -27.67 16.00 6.66
CA ILE A 99 -26.49 16.77 7.02
C ILE A 99 -25.52 16.83 5.83
N THR A 100 -24.86 17.98 5.68
CA THR A 100 -23.67 18.14 4.83
C THR A 100 -22.43 17.94 5.68
N GLY A 101 -21.60 16.95 5.37
CA GLY A 101 -20.40 16.74 6.17
C GLY A 101 -19.65 15.45 5.89
N TRP A 102 -18.63 15.23 6.72
CA TRP A 102 -17.85 14.00 6.72
C TRP A 102 -18.53 12.97 7.61
N LEU A 103 -18.70 11.76 7.10
CA LEU A 103 -19.44 10.65 7.71
C LEU A 103 -18.53 9.44 7.87
N ILE A 104 -18.63 8.76 9.01
CA ILE A 104 -18.06 7.43 9.23
C ILE A 104 -19.22 6.42 9.23
N ASP A 105 -19.22 5.52 8.27
CA ASP A 105 -20.34 4.61 7.97
C ASP A 105 -19.87 3.16 7.78
N ASP A 106 -20.77 2.18 7.81
CA ASP A 106 -20.54 0.81 7.31
C ASP A 106 -21.02 0.56 5.89
N ASP A 107 -21.79 1.49 5.32
CA ASP A 107 -22.20 1.45 3.92
C ASP A 107 -21.17 2.06 2.98
N VAL A 108 -21.08 1.47 1.78
CA VAL A 108 -20.11 1.89 0.76
C VAL A 108 -20.61 3.16 0.06
N PRO A 109 -19.79 4.24 -0.03
CA PRO A 109 -20.22 5.44 -0.73
C PRO A 109 -20.24 5.23 -2.24
N SER A 110 -21.31 5.70 -2.86
CA SER A 110 -21.47 5.80 -4.31
C SER A 110 -20.50 6.82 -4.87
N THR A 111 -19.71 6.41 -5.86
CA THR A 111 -18.77 7.31 -6.55
C THR A 111 -19.43 8.13 -7.66
N THR A 112 -20.73 7.92 -7.91
CA THR A 112 -21.48 8.59 -9.00
C THR A 112 -22.71 9.36 -8.53
N ALA A 113 -23.21 9.12 -7.31
CA ALA A 113 -24.31 9.88 -6.74
C ALA A 113 -23.84 11.30 -6.38
N ALA A 114 -24.75 12.27 -6.49
CA ALA A 114 -24.48 13.67 -6.13
C ALA A 114 -24.72 13.97 -4.65
N SER A 115 -25.48 13.13 -3.96
CA SER A 115 -25.91 13.15 -2.55
C SER A 115 -26.47 11.76 -2.22
N ASP A 116 -26.76 11.45 -0.95
CA ASP A 116 -27.26 10.13 -0.53
C ASP A 116 -26.31 9.04 -1.04
N LEU A 117 -25.05 9.17 -0.61
CA LEU A 117 -23.96 8.38 -1.17
C LEU A 117 -24.08 6.90 -0.83
N ASP A 118 -24.64 6.54 0.32
CA ASP A 118 -24.96 5.15 0.67
C ASP A 118 -26.28 4.67 0.02
N GLY A 119 -27.18 5.59 -0.33
CA GLY A 119 -28.36 5.32 -1.15
C GLY A 119 -29.53 4.72 -0.36
N ASP A 120 -29.52 4.85 0.97
CA ASP A 120 -30.59 4.36 1.84
C ASP A 120 -31.68 5.43 2.09
N GLY A 121 -31.42 6.69 1.68
CA GLY A 121 -32.31 7.83 1.87
C GLY A 121 -32.44 8.27 3.32
N LEU A 122 -31.54 7.81 4.20
CA LEU A 122 -31.46 8.10 5.62
C LEU A 122 -30.06 8.62 5.94
N CYS A 123 -29.84 8.97 7.21
CA CYS A 123 -28.56 9.49 7.69
C CYS A 123 -28.07 8.55 8.79
N ASN A 124 -27.84 7.29 8.43
CA ASN A 124 -27.58 6.18 9.35
C ASN A 124 -26.09 5.80 9.40
N PHE A 125 -25.27 6.68 9.96
CA PHE A 125 -23.82 6.51 10.13
C PHE A 125 -23.43 6.36 11.60
N PHE A 126 -22.18 5.95 11.86
CA PHE A 126 -21.62 5.86 13.22
C PHE A 126 -21.20 7.22 13.80
N ALA A 127 -20.67 8.09 12.96
CA ALA A 127 -20.20 9.41 13.38
C ALA A 127 -20.21 10.41 12.22
N TYR A 128 -20.33 11.68 12.55
CA TYR A 128 -20.22 12.76 11.57
C TYR A 128 -19.61 14.03 12.14
N ILE A 129 -19.12 14.87 11.24
CA ILE A 129 -18.84 16.27 11.50
C ILE A 129 -19.37 17.12 10.34
N SER A 130 -20.22 18.09 10.65
CA SER A 130 -20.77 18.99 9.64
C SER A 130 -19.65 19.84 9.03
N SER A 131 -19.57 19.86 7.70
CA SER A 131 -18.56 20.61 6.96
C SER A 131 -19.04 20.87 5.54
N THR A 132 -18.89 22.11 5.07
CA THR A 132 -19.05 22.45 3.65
C THR A 132 -17.76 22.25 2.85
N ASP A 133 -16.63 22.01 3.53
CA ASP A 133 -15.37 21.69 2.90
C ASP A 133 -15.26 20.18 2.66
N SER A 134 -15.28 19.81 1.38
CA SER A 134 -15.18 18.45 0.88
C SER A 134 -13.76 18.07 0.44
N SER A 135 -12.78 18.98 0.54
CA SER A 135 -11.42 18.76 0.05
C SER A 135 -10.65 17.75 0.90
N SER A 136 -10.89 17.73 2.22
CA SER A 136 -10.31 16.76 3.16
C SER A 136 -11.10 16.70 4.46
N PRO A 137 -11.12 15.55 5.16
CA PRO A 137 -11.69 15.47 6.50
C PRO A 137 -10.86 16.35 7.47
N PRO A 138 -11.48 16.92 8.51
CA PRO A 138 -10.78 17.78 9.47
C PRO A 138 -9.55 17.11 10.06
N GLN A 139 -8.37 17.68 9.80
CA GLN A 139 -7.10 17.15 10.30
C GLN A 139 -6.86 17.58 11.75
N GLY A 140 -6.14 16.74 12.49
CA GLY A 140 -5.90 16.91 13.92
C GLY A 140 -7.11 16.53 14.76
N LEU A 141 -7.15 17.07 15.98
CA LEU A 141 -8.21 16.84 16.95
C LEU A 141 -9.44 17.70 16.60
N ALA A 142 -10.60 17.07 16.46
CA ALA A 142 -11.88 17.75 16.27
C ALA A 142 -12.99 17.04 17.05
N THR A 143 -14.04 17.78 17.40
CA THR A 143 -15.23 17.21 18.05
C THR A 143 -16.22 16.73 16.99
N TRP A 144 -16.44 15.42 16.94
CA TRP A 144 -17.41 14.75 16.09
C TRP A 144 -18.66 14.40 16.89
N GLN A 145 -19.81 14.37 16.22
CA GLN A 145 -20.99 13.73 16.78
C GLN A 145 -20.88 12.24 16.47
N ALA A 146 -20.91 11.39 17.49
CA ALA A 146 -20.85 9.95 17.33
C ALA A 146 -21.98 9.26 18.09
N TRP A 147 -22.48 8.16 17.54
CA TRP A 147 -23.43 7.31 18.25
C TRP A 147 -22.69 6.50 19.31
N CYS A 148 -22.81 6.93 20.56
CA CYS A 148 -22.15 6.35 21.73
C CYS A 148 -23.20 5.75 22.67
N SER A 149 -23.10 4.46 23.00
CA SER A 149 -23.93 3.83 24.04
C SER A 149 -25.42 4.21 23.97
N SER A 150 -26.02 4.21 22.76
CA SER A 150 -27.41 4.60 22.44
C SER A 150 -27.76 6.10 22.41
N ALA A 151 -26.78 6.99 22.34
CA ALA A 151 -27.03 8.43 22.16
C ALA A 151 -25.97 9.13 21.29
N TRP A 152 -26.39 10.13 20.53
CA TRP A 152 -25.48 11.06 19.86
C TRP A 152 -24.72 11.90 20.89
N THR A 153 -23.40 11.81 20.86
CA THR A 153 -22.51 12.47 21.81
C THR A 153 -21.39 13.17 21.07
N GLY A 154 -21.05 14.38 21.48
CA GLY A 154 -19.83 15.06 21.06
C GLY A 154 -18.61 14.33 21.62
N THR A 155 -17.75 13.82 20.75
CA THR A 155 -16.56 13.07 21.13
C THR A 155 -15.35 13.56 20.33
N ASP A 156 -14.19 13.45 20.93
CA ASP A 156 -12.94 13.90 20.34
C ASP A 156 -12.36 12.83 19.42
N VAL A 157 -12.29 13.12 18.12
CA VAL A 157 -11.68 12.27 17.10
C VAL A 157 -10.47 12.99 16.56
N THR A 158 -9.35 12.27 16.45
CA THR A 158 -8.13 12.75 15.81
C THR A 158 -7.97 12.08 14.46
N ILE A 159 -7.86 12.88 13.40
CA ILE A 159 -7.52 12.41 12.05
C ILE A 159 -6.12 12.90 11.71
N GLN A 160 -5.24 11.98 11.31
CA GLN A 160 -3.89 12.30 10.88
C GLN A 160 -3.64 11.75 9.49
N GLN A 161 -3.37 12.63 8.53
CA GLN A 161 -2.86 12.22 7.22
C GLN A 161 -1.48 11.57 7.37
N LEU A 162 -1.35 10.37 6.81
CA LEU A 162 -0.07 9.70 6.67
C LEU A 162 0.72 10.37 5.54
N ALA A 163 2.02 10.55 5.76
CA ALA A 163 2.89 10.98 4.67
C ALA A 163 2.81 9.95 3.54
N PRO A 164 2.82 10.39 2.26
CA PRO A 164 3.01 9.48 1.15
C PRO A 164 4.23 8.59 1.41
N PRO A 165 4.18 7.32 0.98
CA PRO A 165 5.34 6.45 1.12
C PRO A 165 6.48 7.12 0.34
N PRO A 166 7.70 7.18 0.89
CA PRO A 166 8.81 7.82 0.20
C PRO A 166 8.93 7.19 -1.19
N SER A 167 8.88 8.03 -2.22
CA SER A 167 9.08 7.61 -3.59
C SER A 167 10.52 7.13 -3.73
N THR A 168 10.75 5.82 -3.58
CA THR A 168 12.05 5.24 -3.93
C THR A 168 12.31 5.56 -5.41
N PRO A 169 13.32 6.38 -5.75
CA PRO A 169 13.66 6.63 -7.14
C PRO A 169 14.11 5.30 -7.78
N PRO A 170 13.74 5.01 -9.04
CA PRO A 170 14.30 3.87 -9.73
C PRO A 170 15.83 4.00 -9.80
N LEU A 171 16.53 2.92 -9.42
CA LEU A 171 17.99 2.80 -9.50
C LEU A 171 18.46 2.58 -10.94
#